data_AF-A0A969THU4-F1
#
_entry.id   AF-A0A969THU4-F1
#
_cell.length_a   1.000
_cell.length_b   1.000
_cell.length_c   1.000
_cell.angle_alpha   90.00
_cell.angle_beta   90.00
_cell.angle_gamma   90.00
#
_symmetry.space_group_name_H-M   'P 1'
#
loop_
_entity.id
_entity.type
_entity.pdbx_description
1 polymer ?
#
loop_
_entity_poly.entity_id
_entity_poly.type
_entity_poly.pdbx_seq_one_letter_code
_entity_poly.pdbx_strand_id
1 'polypeptide(L)'
;MLQAGLTLNRAMNWADFREALAGWLTPVSNFLYADVDGHHGYALGGDVPRRKQGDGRLPVPGWTGEYDWDGLIPAIELPAALDPPEAVIVSANHRIAGEAYRHHQHVSGEWLNGYRAARAHEVLAATDRHTVTTLAHMQLDVFCQPGFELARLVADLVLPQDDRLLLQAQQVLADWDGWLQPQSVAACIYTMLRYHIKQRLFTHLDDLLYAAAGSGLFTTPVASLYFDFRLMPGLLTQLQQSADRSIVLPQPGSPEASDTLLLATCFAEAIGDLQQRFGDQIENWQYSQLHTLTLRHPLGRNALLERIFNRGPWPTGGDMDTICMGYTPFDLEQLQLYTGPAYRQICDPGNWNASVSVIAGGQSGHPASPHYDDMMGMWRRGDYHPMLWQRSQVEQHMIATLTFCPDSVTMQKR
;
A
#
# COMPACT_ATOMS: atom_id res chain seq x y z
N MET A 1 7.18 20.15 14.52
CA MET A 1 6.28 19.00 14.30
C MET A 1 5.12 18.92 15.31
N LEU A 2 5.31 18.61 16.61
CA LEU A 2 4.17 18.49 17.55
C LEU A 2 3.28 19.75 17.57
N GLN A 3 3.91 20.92 17.66
CA GLN A 3 3.20 22.20 17.58
C GLN A 3 2.41 22.35 16.29
N ALA A 4 3.00 22.00 15.14
CA ALA A 4 2.33 22.05 13.84
C ALA A 4 1.10 21.13 13.79
N GLY A 5 1.19 19.92 14.36
CA GLY A 5 0.04 19.02 14.50
C GLY A 5 -1.09 19.64 15.34
N LEU A 6 -0.75 20.29 16.46
CA LEU A 6 -1.74 20.98 17.29
C LEU A 6 -2.37 22.19 16.58
N THR A 7 -1.58 22.93 15.79
CA THR A 7 -2.07 24.05 15.00
C THR A 7 -2.95 23.56 13.83
N LEU A 8 -2.58 22.46 13.16
CA LEU A 8 -3.39 21.82 12.12
C LEU A 8 -4.78 21.45 12.63
N ASN A 9 -4.87 20.89 13.83
CA ASN A 9 -6.15 20.55 14.47
C ASN A 9 -7.04 21.77 14.78
N ARG A 10 -6.52 22.99 14.63
CA ARG A 10 -7.22 24.26 14.86
C ARG A 10 -7.33 25.12 13.60
N ALA A 11 -6.82 24.65 12.47
CA ALA A 11 -6.90 25.38 11.21
C ALA A 11 -8.36 25.51 10.80
N MET A 12 -8.79 26.73 10.45
CA MET A 12 -10.18 27.02 10.11
C MET A 12 -10.40 27.16 8.60
N ASN A 13 -9.31 27.29 7.84
CA ASN A 13 -9.34 27.52 6.40
C ASN A 13 -7.99 27.08 5.77
N TRP A 14 -7.90 27.17 4.45
CA TRP A 14 -6.69 26.82 3.70
C TRP A 14 -5.43 27.60 4.13
N ALA A 15 -5.56 28.89 4.43
CA ALA A 15 -4.42 29.71 4.83
C ALA A 15 -3.87 29.24 6.19
N ASP A 16 -4.73 29.05 7.19
CA ASP A 16 -4.34 28.50 8.50
C ASP A 16 -3.71 27.10 8.34
N PHE A 17 -4.28 26.27 7.46
CA PHE A 17 -3.78 24.93 7.17
C PHE A 17 -2.36 24.97 6.58
N ARG A 18 -2.11 25.86 5.60
CA ARG A 18 -0.78 26.03 4.98
C ARG A 18 0.22 26.65 5.95
N GLU A 19 -0.20 27.59 6.80
CA GLU A 19 0.64 28.17 7.85
C GLU A 19 1.03 27.10 8.87
N ALA A 20 0.08 26.27 9.32
CA ALA A 20 0.35 25.16 10.22
C ALA A 20 1.33 24.14 9.62
N LEU A 21 1.16 23.80 8.33
CA LEU A 21 2.07 22.91 7.61
C LEU A 21 3.49 23.46 7.47
N ALA A 22 3.69 24.78 7.50
CA ALA A 22 5.04 25.35 7.47
C ALA A 22 5.89 24.96 8.70
N GLY A 23 5.26 24.55 9.81
CA GLY A 23 5.93 24.00 11.00
C GLY A 23 6.09 22.48 11.00
N TRP A 24 5.63 21.79 9.94
CA TRP A 24 5.75 20.34 9.78
C TRP A 24 7.08 19.99 9.14
N LEU A 25 7.97 19.32 9.87
CA LEU A 25 9.36 19.09 9.44
C LEU A 25 9.55 17.69 8.84
N THR A 26 9.04 16.66 9.51
CA THR A 26 9.22 15.25 9.11
C THR A 26 8.12 14.38 9.74
N PRO A 27 7.73 13.23 9.16
CA PRO A 27 8.07 12.80 7.80
C PRO A 27 7.47 13.73 6.75
N VAL A 28 8.18 13.91 5.62
CA VAL A 28 7.62 14.59 4.45
C VAL A 28 6.40 13.80 3.99
N SER A 29 5.23 14.43 4.01
CA SER A 29 3.94 13.75 3.86
C SER A 29 2.99 14.55 2.98
N ASN A 30 2.14 13.80 2.28
CA ASN A 30 1.05 14.35 1.49
C ASN A 30 -0.14 14.63 2.43
N PHE A 31 -0.59 15.88 2.48
CA PHE A 31 -1.78 16.27 3.21
C PHE A 31 -2.92 16.60 2.24
N LEU A 32 -4.10 16.06 2.53
CA LEU A 32 -5.33 16.38 1.82
C LEU A 32 -6.18 17.31 2.69
N TYR A 33 -6.85 18.25 2.05
CA TYR A 33 -7.67 19.28 2.67
C TYR A 33 -9.08 19.22 2.10
N ALA A 34 -10.08 19.40 2.96
CA ALA A 34 -11.45 19.68 2.57
C ALA A 34 -12.12 20.51 3.68
N ASP A 35 -13.01 21.43 3.33
CA ASP A 35 -13.73 22.26 4.31
C ASP A 35 -15.24 22.34 4.07
N VAL A 36 -15.90 23.04 4.99
CA VAL A 36 -17.35 23.20 5.04
C VAL A 36 -17.90 24.13 3.95
N ASP A 37 -17.03 24.93 3.33
CA ASP A 37 -17.39 25.85 2.24
C ASP A 37 -17.28 25.16 0.87
N GLY A 38 -16.82 23.91 0.85
CA GLY A 38 -16.72 23.07 -0.33
C GLY A 38 -15.37 23.16 -1.04
N HIS A 39 -14.35 23.75 -0.41
CA HIS A 39 -13.01 23.75 -0.95
C HIS A 39 -12.32 22.40 -0.72
N HIS A 40 -11.46 22.00 -1.65
CA HIS A 40 -10.61 20.80 -1.52
C HIS A 40 -9.20 21.07 -2.00
N GLY A 41 -8.21 20.42 -1.39
CA GLY A 41 -6.82 20.74 -1.68
C GLY A 41 -5.83 19.65 -1.35
N TYR A 42 -4.62 19.85 -1.87
CA TYR A 42 -3.44 19.03 -1.64
C TYR A 42 -2.29 19.92 -1.20
N ALA A 43 -1.51 19.50 -0.22
CA ALA A 43 -0.27 20.14 0.15
C ALA A 43 0.78 19.13 0.58
N LEU A 44 2.00 19.29 0.08
CA LEU A 44 3.17 18.63 0.64
C LEU A 44 3.61 19.38 1.91
N GLY A 45 3.75 18.67 3.03
CA GLY A 45 4.30 19.19 4.28
C GLY A 45 5.58 18.46 4.66
N GLY A 46 6.61 19.18 5.09
CA GLY A 46 7.91 18.62 5.46
C GLY A 46 9.09 19.44 4.95
N ASP A 47 10.25 19.22 5.56
CA ASP A 47 11.51 19.83 5.15
C ASP A 47 12.11 19.06 3.96
N VAL A 48 12.19 19.73 2.81
CA VAL A 48 12.84 19.19 1.61
C VAL A 48 14.13 19.97 1.34
N PRO A 49 15.30 19.34 1.40
CA PRO A 49 16.57 20.04 1.19
C PRO A 49 16.81 20.37 -0.27
N ARG A 50 17.28 21.59 -0.52
CA ARG A 50 17.88 21.93 -1.82
C ARG A 50 19.32 21.47 -1.81
N ARG A 51 19.64 20.46 -2.63
CA ARG A 51 21.01 19.94 -2.73
C ARG A 51 21.75 20.70 -3.81
N LYS A 52 23.02 21.05 -3.56
CA LYS A 52 23.90 21.64 -4.59
C LYS A 52 24.11 20.68 -5.76
N GLN A 53 24.29 19.39 -5.45
CA GLN A 53 24.44 18.31 -6.43
C GLN A 53 23.78 17.02 -5.92
N GLY A 54 23.48 16.12 -6.86
CA GLY A 54 22.84 14.85 -6.59
C GLY A 54 21.33 14.97 -6.31
N ASP A 55 20.67 13.83 -6.34
CA ASP A 55 19.20 13.69 -6.19
C ASP A 55 18.80 12.98 -4.89
N GLY A 56 19.77 12.68 -4.02
CA GLY A 56 19.54 12.05 -2.71
C GLY A 56 19.28 10.54 -2.75
N ARG A 57 19.44 9.87 -3.91
CA ARG A 57 19.23 8.41 -4.01
C ARG A 57 20.41 7.57 -3.51
N LEU A 58 21.62 8.12 -3.49
CA LEU A 58 22.83 7.41 -3.07
C LEU A 58 23.63 8.25 -2.06
N PRO A 59 24.47 7.60 -1.21
CA PRO A 59 25.46 8.30 -0.42
C PRO A 59 26.40 9.13 -1.31
N VAL A 60 26.82 10.29 -0.81
CA VAL A 60 27.66 11.25 -1.52
C VAL A 60 28.85 11.68 -0.65
N PRO A 61 29.98 12.12 -1.24
CA PRO A 61 31.12 12.65 -0.49
C PRO A 61 30.73 13.82 0.43
N GLY A 62 30.71 13.58 1.74
CA GLY A 62 30.40 14.60 2.75
C GLY A 62 31.60 15.50 3.12
N TRP A 63 32.80 15.19 2.64
CA TRP A 63 34.03 15.91 2.99
C TRP A 63 34.43 17.00 1.99
N THR A 64 33.74 17.12 0.83
CA THR A 64 34.07 18.11 -0.21
C THR A 64 33.19 19.36 -0.16
N GLY A 65 32.00 19.27 0.46
CA GLY A 65 30.98 20.33 0.48
C GLY A 65 30.22 20.52 -0.85
N GLU A 66 30.56 19.76 -1.88
CA GLU A 66 29.93 19.82 -3.23
C GLU A 66 28.48 19.34 -3.23
N TYR A 67 28.14 18.46 -2.29
CA TYR A 67 26.81 17.86 -2.13
C TYR A 67 26.04 18.41 -0.94
N ASP A 68 26.60 19.42 -0.26
CA ASP A 68 25.94 20.08 0.87
C ASP A 68 24.57 20.62 0.47
N TRP A 69 23.72 20.76 1.48
CA TRP A 69 22.43 21.41 1.30
C TRP A 69 22.63 22.93 1.22
N ASP A 70 21.99 23.54 0.24
CA ASP A 70 21.83 24.99 0.13
C ASP A 70 20.46 25.39 0.69
N GLY A 71 20.28 25.14 1.99
CA GLY A 71 19.02 25.34 2.70
C GLY A 71 17.89 24.39 2.30
N LEU A 72 16.67 24.78 2.66
CA LEU A 72 15.43 24.03 2.43
C LEU A 72 14.57 24.75 1.39
N ILE A 73 13.78 24.00 0.60
CA ILE A 73 12.71 24.58 -0.20
C ILE A 73 11.77 25.35 0.76
N PRO A 74 11.47 26.64 0.52
CA PRO A 74 10.54 27.38 1.37
C PRO A 74 9.17 26.68 1.39
N ALA A 75 8.53 26.58 2.56
CA ALA A 75 7.29 25.83 2.70
C ALA A 75 6.17 26.29 1.74
N ILE A 76 6.12 27.60 1.44
CA ILE A 76 5.17 28.19 0.50
C ILE A 76 5.41 27.76 -0.96
N GLU A 77 6.64 27.37 -1.30
CA GLU A 77 7.04 26.91 -2.63
C GLU A 77 6.88 25.39 -2.80
N LEU A 78 6.62 24.62 -1.74
CA LEU A 78 6.34 23.18 -1.83
C LEU A 78 5.06 22.91 -2.65
N PRO A 79 4.94 21.75 -3.33
CA PRO A 79 3.77 21.43 -4.14
C PRO A 79 2.48 21.54 -3.33
N ALA A 80 1.56 22.38 -3.79
CA ALA A 80 0.25 22.56 -3.20
C ALA A 80 -0.74 23.06 -4.26
N ALA A 81 -2.01 22.70 -4.10
CA ALA A 81 -3.12 23.15 -4.91
C ALA A 81 -4.38 23.25 -4.04
N LEU A 82 -5.12 24.34 -4.18
CA LEU A 82 -6.47 24.53 -3.63
C LEU A 82 -7.42 24.65 -4.83
N ASP A 83 -8.54 23.93 -4.77
CA ASP A 83 -9.56 23.86 -5.81
C ASP A 83 -8.97 23.64 -7.22
N PRO A 84 -8.15 22.59 -7.42
CA PRO A 84 -7.69 22.25 -8.76
C PRO A 84 -8.91 22.01 -9.68
N PRO A 85 -8.78 22.22 -11.00
CA PRO A 85 -9.88 22.04 -11.94
C PRO A 85 -10.40 20.60 -11.96
N GLU A 86 -9.58 19.64 -11.57
CA GLU A 86 -9.98 18.27 -11.30
C GLU A 86 -10.90 18.20 -10.06
N ALA A 87 -12.07 17.59 -10.22
CA ALA A 87 -13.06 17.40 -9.14
C ALA A 87 -12.58 16.49 -8.00
N VAL A 88 -11.45 15.78 -8.19
CA VAL A 88 -10.96 14.75 -7.27
C VAL A 88 -9.45 14.89 -7.12
N ILE A 89 -8.98 14.82 -5.88
CA ILE A 89 -7.56 14.68 -5.55
C ILE A 89 -7.32 13.27 -5.01
N VAL A 90 -6.39 12.54 -5.62
CA VAL A 90 -5.92 11.24 -5.12
C VAL A 90 -4.47 11.37 -4.70
N SER A 91 -4.14 10.82 -3.52
CA SER A 91 -2.75 10.63 -3.11
C SER A 91 -2.54 9.17 -2.69
N ALA A 92 -1.70 8.47 -3.42
CA ALA A 92 -1.42 7.04 -3.21
C ALA A 92 0.08 6.75 -3.39
N ASN A 93 0.94 7.63 -2.85
CA ASN A 93 2.41 7.54 -2.89
C ASN A 93 3.04 7.53 -4.30
N HIS A 94 2.25 7.81 -5.32
CA HIS A 94 2.73 8.06 -6.67
C HIS A 94 3.40 9.43 -6.77
N ARG A 95 4.09 9.68 -7.88
CA ARG A 95 4.80 10.93 -8.13
C ARG A 95 3.86 12.14 -8.03
N ILE A 96 4.19 13.08 -7.14
CA ILE A 96 3.34 14.24 -6.80
C ILE A 96 3.62 15.50 -7.63
N ALA A 97 4.74 15.55 -8.35
CA ALA A 97 5.14 16.71 -9.15
C ALA A 97 5.93 16.29 -10.39
N GLY A 98 5.54 16.86 -11.54
CA GLY A 98 6.24 16.71 -12.82
C GLY A 98 7.41 17.70 -12.98
N GLU A 99 8.05 17.69 -14.14
CA GLU A 99 9.19 18.56 -14.47
C GLU A 99 8.83 20.06 -14.53
N ALA A 100 7.55 20.39 -14.71
CA ALA A 100 7.07 21.76 -14.70
C ALA A 100 7.13 22.42 -13.29
N TYR A 101 7.25 21.63 -12.22
CA TYR A 101 7.39 22.17 -10.86
C TYR A 101 8.79 22.74 -10.66
N ARG A 102 8.89 23.99 -10.17
CA ARG A 102 10.14 24.76 -10.04
C ARG A 102 11.29 24.03 -9.34
N HIS A 103 10.98 23.18 -8.37
CA HIS A 103 11.98 22.42 -7.60
C HIS A 103 11.91 20.92 -7.87
N HIS A 104 11.47 20.48 -9.06
CA HIS A 104 11.30 19.07 -9.41
C HIS A 104 12.57 18.24 -9.17
N GLN A 105 13.75 18.84 -9.35
CA GLN A 105 15.05 18.20 -9.11
C GLN A 105 15.30 17.87 -7.63
N HIS A 106 14.65 18.57 -6.71
CA HIS A 106 14.77 18.37 -5.26
C HIS A 106 13.64 17.55 -4.68
N VAL A 107 12.49 17.49 -5.36
CA VAL A 107 11.39 16.55 -5.10
C VAL A 107 11.53 15.37 -6.06
N SER A 108 12.71 14.77 -6.02
CA SER A 108 13.14 13.63 -6.82
C SER A 108 13.40 12.44 -5.90
N GLY A 109 13.38 11.23 -6.44
CA GLY A 109 13.57 10.01 -5.67
C GLY A 109 12.70 8.87 -6.16
N GLU A 110 12.35 7.99 -5.22
CA GLU A 110 11.57 6.78 -5.51
C GLU A 110 10.10 7.00 -5.14
N TRP A 111 9.21 6.64 -6.06
CA TRP A 111 7.76 6.72 -5.90
C TRP A 111 7.16 5.33 -6.07
N LEU A 112 5.95 5.14 -5.53
CA LEU A 112 5.18 3.95 -5.87
C LEU A 112 4.60 4.09 -7.28
N ASN A 113 4.35 2.94 -7.92
CA ASN A 113 4.09 2.80 -9.36
C ASN A 113 2.80 3.44 -9.91
N GLY A 114 1.93 3.96 -9.05
CA GLY A 114 0.75 4.71 -9.46
C GLY A 114 -0.49 3.88 -9.78
N TYR A 115 -0.44 2.55 -9.81
CA TYR A 115 -1.62 1.72 -10.11
C TYR A 115 -2.78 1.99 -9.15
N ARG A 116 -2.50 2.09 -7.84
CA ARG A 116 -3.51 2.46 -6.84
C ARG A 116 -4.14 3.81 -7.09
N ALA A 117 -3.36 4.77 -7.58
CA ALA A 117 -3.84 6.11 -7.89
C ALA A 117 -4.74 6.11 -9.13
N ALA A 118 -4.29 5.45 -10.20
CA ALA A 118 -5.06 5.29 -11.43
C ALA A 118 -6.39 4.57 -11.16
N ARG A 119 -6.35 3.46 -10.42
CA ARG A 119 -7.54 2.71 -10.01
C ARG A 119 -8.48 3.56 -9.15
N ALA A 120 -7.93 4.37 -8.25
CA ALA A 120 -8.74 5.27 -7.43
C ALA A 120 -9.45 6.34 -8.28
N HIS A 121 -8.77 6.91 -9.28
CA HIS A 121 -9.40 7.83 -10.23
C HIS A 121 -10.51 7.15 -11.04
N GLU A 122 -10.31 5.92 -11.52
CA GLU A 122 -11.35 5.16 -12.23
C GLU A 122 -12.60 4.95 -11.37
N VAL A 123 -12.42 4.48 -10.12
CA VAL A 123 -13.54 4.22 -9.21
C VAL A 123 -14.27 5.51 -8.84
N LEU A 124 -13.53 6.61 -8.65
CA LEU A 124 -14.11 7.91 -8.32
C LEU A 124 -14.75 8.62 -9.53
N ALA A 125 -14.36 8.27 -10.76
CA ALA A 125 -14.98 8.78 -11.97
C ALA A 125 -16.28 8.04 -12.35
N ALA A 126 -16.60 6.93 -11.68
CA ALA A 126 -17.78 6.12 -11.98
C ALA A 126 -19.11 6.84 -11.69
N THR A 127 -19.09 7.89 -10.85
CA THR A 127 -20.25 8.72 -10.55
C THR A 127 -19.83 10.12 -10.09
N ASP A 128 -20.65 11.12 -10.40
CA ASP A 128 -20.40 12.50 -9.94
C ASP A 128 -20.61 12.68 -8.43
N ARG A 129 -21.24 11.71 -7.75
CA ARG A 129 -21.59 11.81 -6.32
C ARG A 129 -21.33 10.51 -5.59
N HIS A 130 -20.41 10.57 -4.63
CA HIS A 130 -20.15 9.47 -3.72
C HIS A 130 -20.88 9.63 -2.39
N THR A 131 -21.24 8.48 -1.81
CA THR A 131 -21.73 8.34 -0.45
C THR A 131 -20.65 7.69 0.42
N VAL A 132 -20.84 7.74 1.74
CA VAL A 132 -20.02 6.96 2.69
C VAL A 132 -19.94 5.49 2.28
N THR A 133 -21.05 4.88 1.88
CA THR A 133 -21.09 3.47 1.45
C THR A 133 -20.26 3.22 0.19
N THR A 134 -20.34 4.09 -0.83
CA THR A 134 -19.54 3.89 -2.06
C THR A 134 -18.04 4.07 -1.79
N LEU A 135 -17.66 4.99 -0.90
CA LEU A 135 -16.26 5.19 -0.52
C LEU A 135 -15.74 4.04 0.36
N ALA A 136 -16.58 3.50 1.24
CA ALA A 136 -16.28 2.30 2.02
C ALA A 136 -15.97 1.11 1.11
N HIS A 137 -16.80 0.88 0.09
CA HIS A 137 -16.55 -0.19 -0.89
C HIS A 137 -15.26 0.04 -1.70
N MET A 138 -14.98 1.27 -2.12
CA MET A 138 -13.73 1.61 -2.81
C MET A 138 -12.49 1.22 -1.97
N GLN A 139 -12.53 1.43 -0.65
CA GLN A 139 -11.41 1.08 0.24
C GLN A 139 -11.16 -0.44 0.36
N LEU A 140 -12.04 -1.28 -0.19
CA LEU A 140 -11.90 -2.73 -0.33
C LEU A 140 -11.63 -3.19 -1.78
N ASP A 141 -11.38 -2.28 -2.71
CA ASP A 141 -11.07 -2.65 -4.09
C ASP A 141 -9.72 -3.39 -4.16
N VAL A 142 -9.79 -4.64 -4.59
CA VAL A 142 -8.66 -5.58 -4.74
C VAL A 142 -8.38 -5.92 -6.20
N PHE A 143 -8.77 -5.04 -7.13
CA PHE A 143 -8.48 -5.24 -8.55
C PHE A 143 -7.00 -4.89 -8.83
N CYS A 144 -6.25 -5.86 -9.36
CA CYS A 144 -4.83 -5.74 -9.63
C CYS A 144 -4.59 -5.57 -11.14
N GLN A 145 -4.50 -4.32 -11.59
CA GLN A 145 -4.23 -3.97 -12.99
C GLN A 145 -2.99 -4.69 -13.56
N PRO A 146 -1.79 -4.63 -12.94
CA PRO A 146 -0.63 -5.30 -13.49
C PRO A 146 -0.76 -6.84 -13.49
N GLY A 147 -1.50 -7.42 -12.54
CA GLY A 147 -1.79 -8.84 -12.53
C GLY A 147 -2.70 -9.25 -13.68
N PHE A 148 -3.74 -8.46 -13.94
CA PHE A 148 -4.64 -8.68 -15.07
C PHE A 148 -3.89 -8.62 -16.41
N GLU A 149 -3.00 -7.63 -16.58
CA GLU A 149 -2.14 -7.52 -17.77
C GLU A 149 -1.20 -8.71 -17.93
N LEU A 150 -0.51 -9.14 -16.86
CA LEU A 150 0.37 -10.29 -16.89
C LEU A 150 -0.39 -11.58 -17.26
N ALA A 151 -1.60 -11.77 -16.74
CA ALA A 151 -2.42 -12.92 -17.04
C ALA A 151 -2.79 -13.01 -18.54
N ARG A 152 -3.02 -11.86 -19.21
CA ARG A 152 -3.22 -11.83 -20.67
C ARG A 152 -1.97 -12.29 -21.43
N LEU A 153 -0.78 -11.88 -20.98
CA LEU A 153 0.47 -12.31 -21.61
C LEU A 153 0.71 -13.82 -21.44
N VAL A 154 0.34 -14.39 -20.29
CA VAL A 154 0.41 -15.84 -20.04
C VAL A 154 -0.58 -16.60 -20.91
N ALA A 155 -1.78 -16.05 -21.14
CA ALA A 155 -2.80 -16.65 -21.99
C ALA A 155 -2.33 -16.85 -23.44
N ASP A 156 -1.42 -16.00 -23.92
CA ASP A 156 -0.86 -16.06 -25.27
C ASP A 156 0.37 -16.99 -25.41
N LEU A 157 0.82 -17.64 -24.32
CA LEU A 157 1.97 -18.53 -24.36
C LEU A 157 1.68 -19.84 -25.11
N VAL A 158 2.64 -20.30 -25.90
CA VAL A 158 2.62 -21.64 -26.49
C VAL A 158 3.26 -22.61 -25.49
N LEU A 159 2.44 -23.47 -24.88
CA LEU A 159 2.85 -24.41 -23.84
C LEU A 159 2.88 -25.87 -24.36
N PRO A 160 3.63 -26.77 -23.69
CA PRO A 160 3.60 -28.21 -23.98
C PRO A 160 2.17 -28.76 -23.91
N GLN A 161 1.74 -29.48 -24.94
CA GLN A 161 0.35 -29.92 -25.09
C GLN A 161 0.01 -31.18 -24.27
N ASP A 162 1.02 -31.84 -23.72
CA ASP A 162 0.90 -33.05 -22.90
C ASP A 162 0.74 -32.75 -21.40
N ASP A 163 1.03 -31.53 -20.95
CA ASP A 163 0.84 -31.09 -19.58
C ASP A 163 -0.57 -30.50 -19.36
N ARG A 164 -1.49 -31.35 -18.91
CA ARG A 164 -2.89 -30.96 -18.69
C ARG A 164 -3.06 -29.92 -17.58
N LEU A 165 -2.27 -29.99 -16.52
CA LEU A 165 -2.39 -29.09 -15.37
C LEU A 165 -1.91 -27.69 -15.76
N LEU A 166 -0.81 -27.61 -16.51
CA LEU A 166 -0.27 -26.37 -17.02
C LEU A 166 -1.25 -25.65 -17.98
N LEU A 167 -1.87 -26.39 -18.91
CA LEU A 167 -2.90 -25.84 -19.81
C LEU A 167 -4.17 -25.40 -19.06
N GLN A 168 -4.60 -26.17 -18.05
CA GLN A 168 -5.73 -25.79 -17.20
C GLN A 168 -5.44 -24.49 -16.42
N ALA A 169 -4.24 -24.36 -15.86
CA ALA A 169 -3.81 -23.15 -15.17
C ALA A 169 -3.73 -21.94 -16.13
N GLN A 170 -3.26 -22.16 -17.37
CA GLN A 170 -3.24 -21.11 -18.39
C GLN A 170 -4.67 -20.61 -18.68
N GLN A 171 -5.63 -21.52 -18.84
CA GLN A 171 -7.03 -21.17 -19.05
C GLN A 171 -7.61 -20.41 -17.85
N VAL A 172 -7.29 -20.80 -16.62
CA VAL A 172 -7.72 -20.07 -15.41
C VAL A 172 -7.24 -18.62 -15.40
N LEU A 173 -5.98 -18.36 -15.78
CA LEU A 173 -5.49 -16.99 -15.93
C LEU A 173 -6.12 -16.27 -17.13
N ALA A 174 -6.37 -16.98 -18.24
CA ALA A 174 -7.05 -16.45 -19.41
C ALA A 174 -8.52 -16.08 -19.15
N ASP A 175 -9.16 -16.63 -18.13
CA ASP A 175 -10.52 -16.26 -17.72
C ASP A 175 -10.54 -15.32 -16.51
N TRP A 176 -9.37 -14.99 -15.94
CA TRP A 176 -9.30 -14.19 -14.73
C TRP A 176 -9.75 -12.76 -14.96
N ASP A 177 -10.54 -12.26 -14.00
CA ASP A 177 -11.13 -10.93 -13.94
C ASP A 177 -10.22 -9.87 -13.28
N GLY A 178 -9.01 -10.26 -12.84
CA GLY A 178 -8.04 -9.36 -12.20
C GLY A 178 -8.28 -9.11 -10.71
N TRP A 179 -9.30 -9.72 -10.09
CA TRP A 179 -9.60 -9.50 -8.67
C TRP A 179 -8.84 -10.46 -7.77
N LEU A 180 -8.06 -9.91 -6.84
CA LEU A 180 -7.31 -10.65 -5.81
C LEU A 180 -8.21 -11.01 -4.62
N GLN A 181 -9.29 -11.73 -4.88
CA GLN A 181 -10.19 -12.23 -3.84
C GLN A 181 -9.59 -13.44 -3.12
N PRO A 182 -9.86 -13.66 -1.81
CA PRO A 182 -9.31 -14.79 -1.05
C PRO A 182 -9.56 -16.17 -1.70
N GLN A 183 -10.71 -16.36 -2.33
CA GLN A 183 -11.10 -17.61 -2.97
C GLN A 183 -10.60 -17.76 -4.42
N SER A 184 -9.93 -16.74 -4.97
CA SER A 184 -9.53 -16.74 -6.38
C SER A 184 -8.36 -17.69 -6.63
N VAL A 185 -8.57 -18.67 -7.50
CA VAL A 185 -7.52 -19.60 -7.97
C VAL A 185 -6.51 -18.87 -8.84
N ALA A 186 -6.99 -18.03 -9.75
CA ALA A 186 -6.14 -17.24 -10.63
C ALA A 186 -5.23 -16.27 -9.85
N ALA A 187 -5.72 -15.66 -8.76
CA ALA A 187 -4.92 -14.81 -7.89
C ALA A 187 -3.78 -15.57 -7.19
N CYS A 188 -4.03 -16.83 -6.79
CA CYS A 188 -3.01 -17.72 -6.23
C CYS A 188 -1.91 -18.02 -7.28
N ILE A 189 -2.33 -18.42 -8.48
CA ILE A 189 -1.43 -18.70 -9.61
C ILE A 189 -0.61 -17.45 -9.97
N TYR A 190 -1.26 -16.30 -10.11
CA TYR A 190 -0.61 -15.01 -10.38
C TYR A 190 0.45 -14.69 -9.32
N THR A 191 0.13 -14.85 -8.04
CA THR A 191 1.05 -14.53 -6.94
C THR A 191 2.30 -15.40 -6.99
N MET A 192 2.14 -16.69 -7.26
CA MET A 192 3.26 -17.61 -7.44
C MET A 192 4.07 -17.30 -8.70
N LEU A 193 3.41 -17.03 -9.82
CA LEU A 193 4.08 -16.61 -11.05
C LEU A 193 4.92 -15.34 -10.81
N ARG A 194 4.36 -14.33 -10.15
CA ARG A 194 5.08 -13.10 -9.77
C ARG A 194 6.30 -13.40 -8.91
N TYR A 195 6.18 -14.34 -7.98
CA TYR A 195 7.32 -14.80 -7.17
C TYR A 195 8.42 -15.44 -8.04
N HIS A 196 8.11 -16.36 -8.95
CA HIS A 196 9.11 -16.99 -9.82
C HIS A 196 9.76 -16.00 -10.80
N ILE A 197 8.98 -15.05 -11.33
CA ILE A 197 9.51 -13.95 -12.15
C ILE A 197 10.51 -13.11 -11.34
N LYS A 198 10.13 -12.72 -10.11
CA LYS A 198 11.02 -11.98 -9.19
C LYS A 198 12.31 -12.75 -8.94
N GLN A 199 12.22 -14.04 -8.59
CA GLN A 199 13.40 -14.87 -8.35
C GLN A 199 14.31 -14.89 -9.59
N ARG A 200 13.82 -15.31 -10.76
CA ARG A 200 14.67 -15.40 -11.96
C ARG A 200 15.32 -14.09 -12.37
N LEU A 201 14.57 -13.00 -12.34
CA LEU A 201 15.09 -11.72 -12.79
C LEU A 201 16.09 -11.09 -11.79
N PHE A 202 15.98 -11.42 -10.50
CA PHE A 202 16.65 -10.64 -9.44
C PHE A 202 17.51 -11.43 -8.46
N THR A 203 17.53 -12.77 -8.49
CA THR A 203 18.43 -13.56 -7.62
C THR A 203 19.91 -13.17 -7.80
N HIS A 204 20.33 -12.74 -9.00
CA HIS A 204 21.69 -12.24 -9.24
C HIS A 204 21.95 -10.84 -8.69
N LEU A 205 20.90 -10.10 -8.36
CA LEU A 205 20.95 -8.77 -7.79
C LEU A 205 20.86 -8.80 -6.26
N ASP A 206 20.60 -9.94 -5.62
CA ASP A 206 20.51 -10.03 -4.15
C ASP A 206 21.75 -9.44 -3.47
N ASP A 207 22.95 -9.84 -3.88
CA ASP A 207 24.20 -9.30 -3.33
C ASP A 207 24.32 -7.77 -3.53
N LEU A 208 23.87 -7.26 -4.68
CA LEU A 208 23.87 -5.82 -4.98
C LEU A 208 22.77 -5.07 -4.24
N LEU A 209 21.61 -5.67 -4.02
CA LEU A 209 20.48 -5.11 -3.30
C LEU A 209 20.81 -5.02 -1.81
N TYR A 210 21.43 -6.06 -1.23
CA TYR A 210 21.97 -6.05 0.12
C TYR A 210 23.09 -5.01 0.28
N ALA A 211 23.98 -4.89 -0.71
CA ALA A 211 25.02 -3.85 -0.71
C ALA A 211 24.45 -2.43 -0.81
N ALA A 212 23.42 -2.21 -1.63
CA ALA A 212 22.78 -0.91 -1.84
C ALA A 212 21.88 -0.49 -0.67
N ALA A 213 21.19 -1.43 -0.04
CA ALA A 213 20.36 -1.18 1.14
C ALA A 213 21.18 -0.85 2.40
N GLY A 214 22.45 -1.27 2.42
CA GLY A 214 23.36 -1.13 3.56
C GLY A 214 23.08 -2.15 4.68
N SER A 215 23.92 -2.12 5.72
CA SER A 215 23.80 -3.01 6.87
C SER A 215 23.07 -2.32 8.04
N GLY A 216 21.94 -2.86 8.52
CA GLY A 216 21.28 -2.35 9.73
C GLY A 216 19.80 -2.73 9.89
N LEU A 217 19.19 -2.27 10.99
CA LEU A 217 17.81 -2.63 11.39
C LEU A 217 16.71 -2.15 10.42
N PHE A 218 17.04 -1.24 9.50
CA PHE A 218 16.08 -0.58 8.59
C PHE A 218 16.26 -0.96 7.11
N THR A 219 17.23 -1.81 6.78
CA THR A 219 17.71 -1.96 5.39
C THR A 219 16.92 -2.99 4.60
N THR A 220 16.42 -4.06 5.23
CA THR A 220 15.81 -5.19 4.51
C THR A 220 14.34 -4.99 4.10
N PRO A 221 13.41 -4.50 4.96
CA PRO A 221 11.99 -4.44 4.58
C PRO A 221 11.67 -3.33 3.57
N VAL A 222 12.33 -2.18 3.70
CA VAL A 222 12.06 -0.99 2.88
C VAL A 222 12.60 -1.19 1.47
N ALA A 223 13.81 -1.75 1.33
CA ALA A 223 14.41 -2.01 0.03
C ALA A 223 13.58 -3.01 -0.80
N SER A 224 13.09 -4.11 -0.19
CA SER A 224 12.23 -5.07 -0.90
C SER A 224 10.93 -4.42 -1.37
N LEU A 225 10.28 -3.60 -0.54
CA LEU A 225 9.01 -2.95 -0.90
C LEU A 225 9.15 -2.09 -2.15
N TYR A 226 10.07 -1.11 -2.16
CA TYR A 226 10.25 -0.20 -3.31
C TYR A 226 10.70 -0.95 -4.57
N PHE A 227 11.50 -2.00 -4.40
CA PHE A 227 11.89 -2.88 -5.48
C PHE A 227 10.68 -3.62 -6.08
N ASP A 228 9.86 -4.24 -5.22
CA ASP A 228 8.65 -4.97 -5.61
C ASP A 228 7.65 -4.04 -6.37
N PHE A 229 7.63 -2.74 -6.06
CA PHE A 229 6.78 -1.75 -6.77
C PHE A 229 7.25 -1.47 -8.20
N ARG A 230 8.54 -1.64 -8.50
CA ARG A 230 9.10 -1.40 -9.85
C ARG A 230 9.06 -2.63 -10.74
N LEU A 231 9.06 -3.81 -10.13
CA LEU A 231 9.09 -5.09 -10.83
C LEU A 231 8.03 -5.15 -11.93
N MET A 232 6.77 -5.01 -11.56
CA MET A 232 5.65 -5.20 -12.49
C MET A 232 5.57 -4.13 -13.59
N PRO A 233 5.63 -2.81 -13.29
CA PRO A 233 5.64 -1.80 -14.34
C PRO A 233 6.82 -1.95 -15.30
N GLY A 234 8.03 -2.22 -14.78
CA GLY A 234 9.22 -2.39 -15.59
C GLY A 234 9.12 -3.59 -16.52
N LEU A 235 8.70 -4.74 -15.97
CA LEU A 235 8.46 -5.95 -16.73
C LEU A 235 7.41 -5.73 -17.83
N LEU A 236 6.23 -5.22 -17.47
CA LEU A 236 5.12 -5.03 -18.40
C LEU A 236 5.48 -4.04 -19.52
N THR A 237 6.14 -2.93 -19.17
CA THR A 237 6.64 -1.96 -20.16
C THR A 237 7.59 -2.63 -21.15
N GLN A 238 8.51 -3.46 -20.67
CA GLN A 238 9.49 -4.13 -21.51
C GLN A 238 8.84 -5.19 -22.42
N LEU A 239 7.95 -6.01 -21.87
CA LEU A 239 7.18 -7.02 -22.60
C LEU A 239 6.29 -6.40 -23.69
N GLN A 240 5.75 -5.21 -23.45
CA GLN A 240 4.87 -4.50 -24.38
C GLN A 240 5.63 -3.69 -25.45
N GLN A 241 6.79 -3.11 -25.11
CA GLN A 241 7.56 -2.25 -26.02
C GLN A 241 8.54 -3.01 -26.91
N SER A 242 8.90 -4.24 -26.55
CA SER A 242 9.84 -5.02 -27.35
C SER A 242 9.12 -5.73 -28.51
N ALA A 243 9.39 -5.30 -29.74
CA ALA A 243 8.98 -6.01 -30.96
C ALA A 243 9.64 -7.40 -31.09
N ASP A 244 10.68 -7.66 -30.30
CA ASP A 244 11.50 -8.86 -30.20
C ASP A 244 11.25 -9.64 -28.88
N ARG A 245 10.60 -9.01 -27.89
CA ARG A 245 10.44 -9.52 -26.53
C ARG A 245 11.78 -9.96 -25.93
N SER A 246 12.69 -9.02 -25.69
CA SER A 246 13.88 -9.22 -24.87
C SER A 246 13.93 -8.29 -23.65
N ILE A 247 13.88 -8.93 -22.49
CA ILE A 247 14.38 -8.47 -21.24
C ILE A 247 15.89 -8.50 -21.42
N VAL A 248 16.50 -7.32 -21.57
CA VAL A 248 17.93 -7.19 -21.37
C VAL A 248 18.18 -7.50 -19.89
N LEU A 249 18.23 -8.79 -19.56
CA LEU A 249 18.92 -9.27 -18.39
C LEU A 249 20.38 -8.82 -18.54
N PRO A 250 21.04 -8.38 -17.46
CA PRO A 250 22.44 -8.00 -17.50
C PRO A 250 23.33 -9.26 -17.57
N GLN A 251 23.11 -10.14 -18.55
CA GLN A 251 23.97 -11.26 -18.92
C GLN A 251 23.95 -11.36 -20.45
N PRO A 252 24.95 -10.80 -21.15
CA PRO A 252 25.12 -11.05 -22.57
C PRO A 252 25.42 -12.55 -22.79
N GLY A 253 24.48 -13.30 -23.38
CA GLY A 253 24.76 -14.61 -23.98
C GLY A 253 24.27 -15.87 -23.28
N SER A 254 23.25 -15.83 -22.40
CA SER A 254 22.54 -17.07 -22.01
C SER A 254 21.52 -17.48 -23.10
N PRO A 255 21.22 -18.79 -23.28
CA PRO A 255 20.37 -19.29 -24.37
C PRO A 255 18.86 -18.99 -24.22
N GLU A 256 18.45 -18.07 -23.36
CA GLU A 256 17.07 -17.76 -22.99
C GLU A 256 16.45 -16.65 -23.87
N ALA A 257 16.67 -16.74 -25.19
CA ALA A 257 16.57 -15.63 -26.14
C ALA A 257 15.15 -15.10 -26.50
N SER A 258 14.15 -15.22 -25.62
CA SER A 258 12.87 -14.47 -25.73
C SER A 258 12.13 -14.44 -24.39
N ASP A 259 11.50 -13.31 -24.06
CA ASP A 259 10.69 -13.12 -22.85
C ASP A 259 9.56 -14.12 -22.75
N THR A 260 9.08 -14.61 -23.89
CA THR A 260 8.05 -15.65 -23.96
C THR A 260 8.54 -16.95 -23.31
N LEU A 261 9.83 -17.31 -23.50
CA LEU A 261 10.42 -18.49 -22.88
C LEU A 261 10.63 -18.28 -21.37
N LEU A 262 11.07 -17.08 -20.95
CA LEU A 262 11.18 -16.73 -19.54
C LEU A 262 9.82 -16.86 -18.84
N LEU A 263 8.77 -16.23 -19.40
CA LEU A 263 7.44 -16.25 -18.82
C LEU A 263 6.89 -17.68 -18.75
N ALA A 264 7.05 -18.48 -19.81
CA ALA A 264 6.63 -19.87 -19.84
C ALA A 264 7.36 -20.73 -18.79
N THR A 265 8.65 -20.48 -18.60
CA THR A 265 9.46 -21.18 -17.59
C THR A 265 9.01 -20.82 -16.17
N CYS A 266 8.89 -19.53 -15.85
CA CYS A 266 8.38 -19.07 -14.56
C CYS A 266 6.97 -19.58 -14.28
N PHE A 267 6.13 -19.66 -15.32
CA PHE A 267 4.78 -20.18 -15.19
C PHE A 267 4.79 -21.68 -14.87
N ALA A 268 5.56 -22.49 -15.60
CA ALA A 268 5.69 -23.92 -15.31
C ALA A 268 6.24 -24.18 -13.89
N GLU A 269 7.25 -23.42 -13.46
CA GLU A 269 7.78 -23.49 -12.09
C GLU A 269 6.71 -23.15 -11.04
N ALA A 270 5.93 -22.07 -11.25
CA ALA A 270 4.86 -21.68 -10.36
C ALA A 270 3.75 -22.76 -10.24
N ILE A 271 3.39 -23.40 -11.35
CA ILE A 271 2.40 -24.48 -11.35
C ILE A 271 2.96 -25.71 -10.61
N GLY A 272 4.22 -26.06 -10.83
CA GLY A 272 4.88 -27.16 -10.12
C GLY A 272 4.93 -26.94 -8.59
N ASP A 273 5.25 -25.72 -8.15
CA ASP A 273 5.26 -25.36 -6.73
C ASP A 273 3.86 -25.42 -6.10
N LEU A 274 2.84 -24.93 -6.80
CA LEU A 274 1.44 -25.01 -6.35
C LEU A 274 0.96 -26.45 -6.28
N GLN A 275 1.29 -27.27 -7.27
CA GLN A 275 0.98 -28.69 -7.29
C GLN A 275 1.63 -29.41 -6.10
N GLN A 276 2.89 -29.12 -5.80
CA GLN A 276 3.58 -29.70 -4.65
C GLN A 276 2.95 -29.28 -3.31
N ARG A 277 2.53 -28.01 -3.20
CA ARG A 277 1.97 -27.44 -1.96
C ARG A 277 0.53 -27.88 -1.70
N PHE A 278 -0.30 -27.93 -2.73
CA PHE A 278 -1.76 -28.06 -2.59
C PHE A 278 -2.36 -29.24 -3.38
N GLY A 279 -1.54 -30.03 -4.08
CA GLY A 279 -1.96 -31.18 -4.88
C GLY A 279 -2.46 -30.81 -6.28
N ASP A 280 -2.92 -31.83 -7.01
CA ASP A 280 -3.26 -31.74 -8.45
C ASP A 280 -4.61 -31.06 -8.74
N GLN A 281 -5.43 -30.83 -7.71
CA GLN A 281 -6.75 -30.23 -7.83
C GLN A 281 -6.63 -28.70 -7.80
N ILE A 282 -6.71 -28.07 -8.97
CA ILE A 282 -6.52 -26.64 -9.13
C ILE A 282 -7.50 -25.79 -8.31
N GLU A 283 -8.71 -26.31 -8.06
CA GLU A 283 -9.75 -25.70 -7.24
C GLU A 283 -9.34 -25.49 -5.77
N ASN A 284 -8.33 -26.24 -5.30
CA ASN A 284 -7.79 -26.10 -3.94
C ASN A 284 -6.78 -24.94 -3.82
N TRP A 285 -6.30 -24.40 -4.95
CA TRP A 285 -5.27 -23.36 -4.97
C TRP A 285 -5.88 -21.98 -4.74
N GLN A 286 -6.59 -21.79 -3.62
CA GLN A 286 -7.22 -20.52 -3.29
C GLN A 286 -6.18 -19.52 -2.80
N TYR A 287 -6.31 -18.26 -3.19
CA TYR A 287 -5.37 -17.19 -2.78
C TYR A 287 -5.19 -17.09 -1.25
N SER A 288 -6.22 -17.39 -0.47
CA SER A 288 -6.18 -17.44 0.99
C SER A 288 -5.22 -18.47 1.57
N GLN A 289 -4.75 -19.43 0.78
CA GLN A 289 -3.70 -20.37 1.20
C GLN A 289 -2.34 -19.67 1.29
N LEU A 290 -2.10 -18.65 0.45
CA LEU A 290 -0.86 -17.86 0.43
C LEU A 290 -0.99 -16.55 1.20
N HIS A 291 -2.22 -16.00 1.25
CA HIS A 291 -2.44 -14.63 1.69
C HIS A 291 -3.44 -14.51 2.84
N THR A 292 -2.91 -14.33 4.05
CA THR A 292 -3.71 -14.15 5.26
C THR A 292 -3.18 -13.01 6.12
N LEU A 293 -4.11 -12.36 6.83
CA LEU A 293 -3.80 -11.35 7.84
C LEU A 293 -3.76 -12.00 9.22
N THR A 294 -2.63 -11.86 9.91
CA THR A 294 -2.52 -12.16 11.35
C THR A 294 -2.04 -10.92 12.09
N LEU A 295 -2.82 -10.43 13.06
CA LEU A 295 -2.34 -9.42 14.00
C LEU A 295 -1.46 -10.12 15.03
N ARG A 296 -0.15 -9.86 15.00
CA ARG A 296 0.81 -10.48 15.91
C ARG A 296 1.29 -9.53 16.98
N HIS A 297 1.34 -10.04 18.19
CA HIS A 297 1.93 -9.36 19.33
C HIS A 297 3.36 -9.87 19.56
N PRO A 298 4.30 -9.02 20.01
CA PRO A 298 5.66 -9.46 20.35
C PRO A 298 5.71 -10.65 21.32
N LEU A 299 4.84 -10.67 22.34
CA LEU A 299 4.72 -11.80 23.28
C LEU A 299 3.97 -13.00 22.70
N GLY A 300 3.17 -12.80 21.66
CA GLY A 300 2.44 -13.87 20.96
C GLY A 300 3.31 -14.66 19.99
N ARG A 301 4.62 -14.36 19.88
CA ARG A 301 5.61 -15.22 19.21
C ARG A 301 5.86 -16.52 19.96
N ASN A 302 5.55 -16.56 21.26
CA ASN A 302 5.58 -17.78 22.04
C ASN A 302 4.29 -18.58 21.81
N ALA A 303 4.39 -19.83 21.38
CA ALA A 303 3.25 -20.70 21.06
C ALA A 303 2.25 -20.87 22.23
N LEU A 304 2.69 -20.77 23.49
CA LEU A 304 1.81 -20.85 24.66
C LEU A 304 0.97 -19.57 24.85
N LEU A 305 1.43 -18.45 24.31
CA LEU A 305 0.80 -17.12 24.46
C LEU A 305 0.11 -16.66 23.17
N GLU A 306 0.37 -17.32 22.04
CA GLU A 306 -0.17 -16.98 20.72
C GLU A 306 -1.69 -16.74 20.75
N ARG A 307 -2.46 -17.68 21.31
CA ARG A 307 -3.93 -17.58 21.34
C ARG A 307 -4.46 -16.45 22.21
N ILE A 308 -3.65 -15.94 23.14
CA ILE A 308 -4.02 -14.83 24.02
C ILE A 308 -3.85 -13.50 23.27
N PHE A 309 -2.70 -13.33 22.60
CA PHE A 309 -2.31 -12.04 22.05
C PHE A 309 -2.53 -11.90 20.55
N ASN A 310 -2.35 -12.95 19.77
CA ASN A 310 -2.49 -12.88 18.32
C ASN A 310 -3.97 -13.00 17.93
N ARG A 311 -4.31 -12.46 16.76
CA ARG A 311 -5.63 -12.63 16.14
C ARG A 311 -5.49 -12.96 14.65
N GLY A 312 -6.39 -13.81 14.16
CA GLY A 312 -6.27 -14.45 12.85
C GLY A 312 -5.67 -15.86 12.95
N PRO A 313 -5.11 -16.41 11.86
CA PRO A 313 -5.06 -15.81 10.52
C PRO A 313 -6.44 -15.66 9.89
N TRP A 314 -6.64 -14.60 9.12
CA TRP A 314 -7.86 -14.39 8.34
C TRP A 314 -7.55 -14.34 6.84
N PRO A 315 -8.34 -15.02 6.00
CA PRO A 315 -8.30 -14.84 4.55
C PRO A 315 -8.48 -13.36 4.20
N THR A 316 -7.58 -12.83 3.38
CA THR A 316 -7.62 -11.44 2.91
C THR A 316 -7.20 -11.35 1.45
N GLY A 317 -7.84 -10.45 0.72
CA GLY A 317 -7.48 -10.14 -0.64
C GLY A 317 -6.44 -9.02 -0.72
N GLY A 318 -6.23 -8.55 -1.96
CA GLY A 318 -5.36 -7.42 -2.27
C GLY A 318 -3.88 -7.78 -2.31
N ASP A 319 -3.10 -6.88 -2.90
CA ASP A 319 -1.64 -6.88 -2.87
C ASP A 319 -1.14 -5.42 -2.77
N MET A 320 0.13 -5.19 -3.06
CA MET A 320 0.72 -3.86 -3.06
C MET A 320 0.19 -2.90 -4.14
N ASP A 321 -0.37 -3.41 -5.23
CA ASP A 321 -0.84 -2.66 -6.41
C ASP A 321 -2.34 -2.34 -6.36
N THR A 322 -3.08 -2.96 -5.45
CA THR A 322 -4.53 -2.72 -5.21
C THR A 322 -4.83 -1.57 -4.24
N ILE A 323 -5.99 -0.91 -4.37
CA ILE A 323 -6.42 0.17 -3.43
C ILE A 323 -6.44 -0.35 -2.00
N CYS A 324 -7.06 -1.52 -1.78
CA CYS A 324 -7.03 -2.23 -0.51
C CYS A 324 -5.68 -2.93 -0.33
N MET A 325 -4.63 -2.12 -0.13
CA MET A 325 -3.26 -2.59 -0.05
C MET A 325 -3.09 -3.59 1.09
N GLY A 326 -2.92 -4.86 0.76
CA GLY A 326 -2.64 -5.94 1.70
C GLY A 326 -1.46 -6.72 1.18
N TYR A 327 -0.24 -6.35 1.58
CA TYR A 327 0.98 -6.93 1.03
C TYR A 327 1.63 -7.90 2.03
N THR A 328 1.86 -9.12 1.56
CA THR A 328 2.72 -10.11 2.21
C THR A 328 3.85 -10.53 1.26
N PRO A 329 5.12 -10.24 1.58
CA PRO A 329 6.26 -10.71 0.81
C PRO A 329 6.38 -12.23 0.90
N PHE A 330 6.28 -12.91 -0.24
CA PHE A 330 6.28 -14.37 -0.34
C PHE A 330 7.64 -14.99 -0.02
N ASP A 331 8.73 -14.33 -0.43
CA ASP A 331 10.12 -14.66 -0.11
C ASP A 331 10.44 -14.58 1.40
N LEU A 332 9.56 -13.95 2.18
CA LEU A 332 9.69 -13.77 3.61
C LEU A 332 8.57 -14.48 4.38
N GLU A 333 8.02 -15.58 3.83
CA GLU A 333 7.03 -16.45 4.50
C GLU A 333 7.41 -16.75 5.97
N GLN A 334 8.71 -16.89 6.27
CA GLN A 334 9.22 -17.10 7.63
C GLN A 334 9.09 -15.89 8.56
N LEU A 335 9.19 -14.67 8.03
CA LEU A 335 8.98 -13.43 8.79
C LEU A 335 7.50 -13.10 8.96
N GLN A 336 6.65 -13.75 8.16
CA GLN A 336 5.20 -13.67 8.23
C GLN A 336 4.69 -12.21 8.27
N LEU A 337 5.29 -11.34 7.46
CA LEU A 337 5.00 -9.90 7.43
C LEU A 337 3.66 -9.64 6.71
N TYR A 338 2.87 -8.71 7.23
CA TYR A 338 1.71 -8.16 6.53
C TYR A 338 1.73 -6.65 6.63
N THR A 339 1.56 -5.98 5.49
CA THR A 339 1.45 -4.51 5.41
C THR A 339 0.09 -4.14 4.84
N GLY A 340 -0.70 -3.37 5.59
CA GLY A 340 -1.99 -2.87 5.13
C GLY A 340 -2.55 -1.76 6.00
N PRO A 341 -3.79 -1.31 5.76
CA PRO A 341 -4.34 -0.13 6.42
C PRO A 341 -4.64 -0.39 7.89
N ALA A 342 -3.84 0.19 8.78
CA ALA A 342 -4.10 0.14 10.22
C ALA A 342 -5.35 0.94 10.63
N TYR A 343 -5.73 1.93 9.81
CA TYR A 343 -6.85 2.82 10.01
C TYR A 343 -7.47 3.20 8.66
N ARG A 344 -8.79 3.35 8.64
CA ARG A 344 -9.55 3.86 7.51
C ARG A 344 -10.55 4.90 8.01
N GLN A 345 -10.79 5.94 7.23
CA GLN A 345 -11.80 6.96 7.54
C GLN A 345 -12.49 7.48 6.30
N ILE A 346 -13.68 8.02 6.50
CA ILE A 346 -14.45 8.77 5.53
C ILE A 346 -15.04 9.95 6.29
N CYS A 347 -14.72 11.16 5.85
CA CYS A 347 -15.16 12.40 6.49
C CYS A 347 -16.16 13.13 5.59
N ASP A 348 -17.22 13.66 6.19
CA ASP A 348 -18.20 14.51 5.52
C ASP A 348 -18.14 15.92 6.14
N PRO A 349 -17.47 16.90 5.50
CA PRO A 349 -17.40 18.26 6.01
C PRO A 349 -18.76 18.96 6.11
N GLY A 350 -19.72 18.57 5.26
CA GLY A 350 -21.09 19.09 5.32
C GLY A 350 -21.89 18.53 6.49
N ASN A 351 -21.48 17.37 7.02
CA ASN A 351 -22.09 16.75 8.19
C ASN A 351 -21.09 15.86 8.94
N TRP A 352 -20.29 16.46 9.83
CA TRP A 352 -19.26 15.72 10.58
C TRP A 352 -19.78 14.49 11.33
N ASN A 353 -21.05 14.46 11.75
CA ASN A 353 -21.66 13.31 12.43
C ASN A 353 -21.89 12.10 11.51
N ALA A 354 -21.88 12.30 10.18
CA ALA A 354 -21.91 11.22 9.19
C ALA A 354 -20.53 10.64 8.89
N SER A 355 -19.46 11.21 9.47
CA SER A 355 -18.10 10.69 9.32
C SER A 355 -17.96 9.35 10.04
N VAL A 356 -17.15 8.47 9.48
CA VAL A 356 -16.96 7.11 9.99
C VAL A 356 -15.48 6.73 9.93
N SER A 357 -15.06 5.84 10.83
CA SER A 357 -13.70 5.30 10.85
C SER A 357 -13.66 3.87 11.35
N VAL A 358 -12.57 3.18 11.09
CA VAL A 358 -12.32 1.84 11.61
C VAL A 358 -10.83 1.58 11.73
N ILE A 359 -10.41 0.87 12.78
CA ILE A 359 -9.03 0.41 12.96
C ILE A 359 -8.94 -1.11 12.83
N ALA A 360 -7.77 -1.60 12.40
CA ALA A 360 -7.46 -3.02 12.48
C ALA A 360 -7.27 -3.42 13.96
N GLY A 361 -8.08 -4.36 14.45
CA GLY A 361 -8.11 -4.72 15.86
C GLY A 361 -9.23 -3.99 16.61
N GLY A 362 -8.90 -3.26 17.65
CA GLY A 362 -9.83 -2.54 18.51
C GLY A 362 -9.12 -1.43 19.29
N GLN A 363 -9.89 -0.57 19.97
CA GLN A 363 -9.35 0.65 20.59
C GLN A 363 -8.39 0.37 21.77
N SER A 364 -8.46 -0.81 22.36
CA SER A 364 -7.66 -1.19 23.54
C SER A 364 -6.46 -2.06 23.16
N GLY A 365 -5.29 -1.75 23.73
CA GLY A 365 -4.11 -2.62 23.63
C GLY A 365 -4.07 -3.76 24.65
N HIS A 366 -5.09 -3.90 25.52
CA HIS A 366 -5.12 -4.93 26.56
C HIS A 366 -5.86 -6.20 26.07
N PRO A 367 -5.22 -7.39 26.04
CA PRO A 367 -5.83 -8.61 25.48
C PRO A 367 -7.12 -9.09 26.16
N ALA A 368 -7.35 -8.69 27.42
CA ALA A 368 -8.55 -9.02 28.19
C ALA A 368 -9.68 -7.98 28.02
N SER A 369 -9.43 -6.89 27.30
CA SER A 369 -10.44 -5.88 27.02
C SER A 369 -11.43 -6.39 25.96
N PRO A 370 -12.74 -6.14 26.11
CA PRO A 370 -13.69 -6.41 25.03
C PRO A 370 -13.39 -5.58 23.78
N HIS A 371 -12.63 -4.49 23.90
CA HIS A 371 -12.23 -3.60 22.80
C HIS A 371 -10.83 -3.91 22.25
N TYR A 372 -10.32 -5.13 22.43
CA TYR A 372 -9.00 -5.50 21.92
C TYR A 372 -9.00 -5.73 20.40
N ASP A 373 -10.07 -6.35 19.88
CA ASP A 373 -10.23 -6.75 18.48
C ASP A 373 -11.66 -6.64 17.96
N ASP A 374 -12.53 -5.89 18.65
CA ASP A 374 -13.97 -5.77 18.35
C ASP A 374 -14.27 -5.07 17.03
N MET A 375 -13.39 -4.18 16.55
CA MET A 375 -13.53 -3.54 15.23
C MET A 375 -13.04 -4.42 14.09
N MET A 376 -12.35 -5.53 14.35
CA MET A 376 -11.72 -6.33 13.30
C MET A 376 -12.74 -6.94 12.33
N GLY A 377 -13.90 -7.35 12.85
CA GLY A 377 -14.98 -7.84 12.00
C GLY A 377 -15.49 -6.78 11.01
N MET A 378 -15.64 -5.54 11.48
CA MET A 378 -16.04 -4.40 10.65
C MET A 378 -14.96 -4.06 9.62
N TRP A 379 -13.71 -3.94 10.08
CA TRP A 379 -12.56 -3.62 9.24
C TRP A 379 -12.41 -4.58 8.05
N ARG A 380 -12.65 -5.88 8.26
CA ARG A 380 -12.55 -6.90 7.20
C ARG A 380 -13.67 -6.82 6.17
N ARG A 381 -14.87 -6.43 6.58
CA ARG A 381 -16.04 -6.33 5.70
C ARG A 381 -16.19 -4.96 5.04
N GLY A 382 -15.37 -3.98 5.45
CA GLY A 382 -15.54 -2.60 5.01
C GLY A 382 -16.75 -1.94 5.67
N ASP A 383 -17.14 -2.42 6.86
CA ASP A 383 -18.04 -1.70 7.74
C ASP A 383 -17.23 -0.72 8.59
N TYR A 384 -17.89 0.31 9.12
CA TYR A 384 -17.22 1.37 9.88
C TYR A 384 -17.94 1.69 11.18
N HIS A 385 -17.16 2.21 12.13
CA HIS A 385 -17.65 2.77 13.38
C HIS A 385 -17.92 4.28 13.21
N PRO A 386 -19.04 4.83 13.72
CA PRO A 386 -19.32 6.26 13.67
C PRO A 386 -18.25 7.11 14.37
N MET A 387 -17.88 8.25 13.76
CA MET A 387 -17.05 9.28 14.39
C MET A 387 -17.96 10.36 14.99
N LEU A 388 -18.48 10.11 16.18
CA LEU A 388 -19.38 11.05 16.85
C LEU A 388 -18.69 12.38 17.13
N TRP A 389 -19.21 13.47 16.56
CA TRP A 389 -18.60 14.79 16.63
C TRP A 389 -19.28 15.69 17.66
N GLN A 390 -20.62 15.79 17.60
CA GLN A 390 -21.36 16.61 18.55
C GLN A 390 -21.37 15.99 19.95
N ARG A 391 -21.12 16.83 20.96
CA ARG A 391 -21.10 16.42 22.37
C ARG A 391 -22.36 15.68 22.79
N SER A 392 -23.54 16.15 22.40
CA SER A 392 -24.81 15.51 22.74
C SER A 392 -24.91 14.07 22.22
N GLN A 393 -24.40 13.80 21.02
CA GLN A 393 -24.37 12.46 20.45
C GLN A 393 -23.35 11.57 21.14
N VAL A 394 -22.15 12.10 21.44
CA VAL A 394 -21.16 11.40 22.26
C VAL A 394 -21.79 10.98 23.58
N GLU A 395 -22.44 11.93 24.28
CA GLU A 395 -23.06 11.69 25.58
C GLU A 395 -24.19 10.63 25.54
N GLN A 396 -24.93 10.54 24.44
CA GLN A 396 -25.96 9.51 24.22
C GLN A 396 -25.40 8.10 24.04
N HIS A 397 -24.17 7.96 23.56
CA HIS A 397 -23.53 6.67 23.26
C HIS A 397 -22.40 6.33 24.25
N MET A 398 -22.26 7.08 25.35
CA MET A 398 -21.25 6.77 26.38
C MET A 398 -21.59 5.49 27.11
N ILE A 399 -20.60 4.59 27.19
CA ILE A 399 -20.66 3.39 28.03
C ILE A 399 -20.10 3.63 29.45
N ALA A 400 -19.25 4.63 29.62
CA ALA A 400 -18.63 5.00 30.89
C ALA A 400 -18.16 6.46 30.87
N THR A 401 -17.97 7.04 32.05
CA THR A 401 -17.39 8.38 32.21
C THR A 401 -16.29 8.32 33.28
N LEU A 402 -15.11 8.84 32.94
CA LEU A 402 -14.01 9.04 33.87
C LEU A 402 -13.73 10.54 33.98
N THR A 403 -13.76 11.07 35.20
CA THR A 403 -13.47 12.48 35.46
C THR A 403 -12.15 12.60 36.20
N PHE A 404 -11.18 13.27 35.57
CA PHE A 404 -9.94 13.67 36.21
C PHE A 404 -10.15 15.02 36.89
N CYS A 405 -10.15 15.06 38.22
CA CYS A 405 -10.10 16.31 38.95
C CYS A 405 -8.63 16.60 39.32
N PRO A 406 -8.17 17.87 39.27
CA PRO A 406 -6.80 18.23 39.60
C PRO A 406 -6.29 17.66 40.94
N ASP A 407 -7.18 17.49 41.92
CA ASP A 407 -6.84 17.07 43.29
C ASP A 407 -7.40 15.68 43.68
N SER A 408 -8.15 14.97 42.82
CA SER A 408 -8.66 13.61 43.08
C SER A 408 -9.21 12.91 41.82
N VAL A 409 -9.18 11.57 41.79
CA VAL A 409 -9.78 10.78 40.69
C VAL A 409 -11.02 10.06 41.21
N THR A 410 -12.18 10.29 40.59
CA THR A 410 -13.44 9.59 40.94
C THR A 410 -14.01 8.90 39.69
N MET A 411 -14.37 7.62 39.80
CA MET A 411 -14.94 6.83 38.68
C MET A 411 -16.42 6.51 38.95
N GLN A 412 -17.29 6.79 37.98
CA GLN A 412 -18.72 6.44 38.03
C GLN A 412 -19.07 5.52 36.85
N LYS A 413 -19.59 4.32 37.14
CA LYS A 413 -20.18 3.44 36.11
C LYS A 413 -21.67 3.77 35.99
N ARG A 414 -22.18 3.84 34.76
CA ARG A 414 -23.61 4.01 34.49
C ARG A 414 -24.32 2.68 34.39
#